data_AF-A0A0W1JHS8-F1
#
_entry.id   AF-A0A0W1JHS8-F1
#
_cell.length_a   1.000
_cell.length_b   1.000
_cell.length_c   1.000
_cell.angle_alpha   90.00
_cell.angle_beta   90.00
_cell.angle_gamma   90.00
#
_symmetry.space_group_name_H-M   'P 1'
#
loop_
_entity.id
_entity.type
_entity.pdbx_description
1 polymer ?
#
loop_
_entity_poly.entity_id
_entity_poly.type
_entity_poly.pdbx_seq_one_letter_code
_entity_poly.pdbx_strand_id
1 'polypeptide(L)'
;MQKVVLISCSKAKRSVPCAARLLYDASNLFRKSLAYAQTISNDIYVISSKYGLVPLDEVIAPYDDTLNDKSAAELAAWGQRIVEQIRNRHDISNTEFVILAGKNYYYPLQKYLPNITLPLRGMQIGPRLAKLDSLLVTGNKPKQSTMCGKLHELFNSMPRFRWNTIDSISFNSGIYIVFEDGEKYHHLDRIVRVGTHRSDGRLRGRLKDHFLRENKDGSIFRKNIGKAILNKNNHPYLSAWSMNTSKPDIVAQLGNRYDPVFQENLEQQISSHIRKHFSFVYFPVSTEAERLRLEEGIIATLNASPDFVASPEWRGQYSPEREIMQSGLWLKEGLNGMPLSEVEYRMIESYCQGIRPPASKIDDAQSISPPSTATNSKTADVARYIEEKLIKARAAGATSLIVKSGEIHKELDLVSRMPTVCGAMRKLIKTGDKVLHAPPSGNGATLTIEYFL
;
A
#
# COMPACT_ATOMS: atom_id res chain seq x y z
N MET A 1 20.95 -3.36 15.55
CA MET A 1 21.67 -2.48 16.48
C MET A 1 20.82 -1.26 16.76
N GLN A 2 20.67 -0.91 18.03
CA GLN A 2 20.02 0.34 18.45
C GLN A 2 20.82 1.53 17.94
N LYS A 3 20.18 2.66 17.62
CA LYS A 3 20.86 3.90 17.25
C LYS A 3 20.65 4.94 18.33
N VAL A 4 21.73 5.51 18.84
CA VAL A 4 21.71 6.62 19.80
C VAL A 4 22.41 7.82 19.19
N VAL A 5 21.77 8.99 19.24
CA VAL A 5 22.34 10.23 18.67
C VAL A 5 22.82 11.14 19.78
N LEU A 6 24.08 11.59 19.69
CA LEU A 6 24.72 12.49 20.63
C LEU A 6 24.96 13.85 19.98
N ILE A 7 24.41 14.91 20.56
CA ILE A 7 24.51 16.28 20.04
C ILE A 7 25.33 17.13 21.01
N SER A 8 26.32 17.89 20.52
CA SER A 8 27.06 18.82 21.38
C SER A 8 26.18 19.95 21.92
N CYS A 9 26.37 20.32 23.18
CA CYS A 9 25.82 21.56 23.73
C CYS A 9 26.34 22.81 22.99
N SER A 10 25.65 23.95 23.14
CA SER A 10 26.00 25.21 22.48
C SER A 10 26.33 26.33 23.47
N LYS A 11 27.13 27.31 23.02
CA LYS A 11 27.39 28.55 23.78
C LYS A 11 26.10 29.36 23.95
N ALA A 12 25.32 29.50 22.89
CA ALA A 12 24.02 30.17 22.93
C ALA A 12 23.04 29.35 23.77
N LYS A 13 22.54 29.94 24.86
CA LYS A 13 21.62 29.32 25.81
C LYS A 13 20.55 30.32 26.24
N ARG A 14 19.37 29.84 26.59
CA ARG A 14 18.37 30.66 27.31
C ARG A 14 18.87 31.02 28.71
N SER A 15 18.35 32.10 29.29
CA SER A 15 18.77 32.62 30.60
C SER A 15 18.07 31.96 31.81
N VAL A 16 17.13 31.05 31.57
CA VAL A 16 16.34 30.38 32.62
C VAL A 16 16.45 28.86 32.52
N PRO A 17 16.35 28.12 33.64
CA PRO A 17 16.28 26.67 33.62
C PRO A 17 15.10 26.18 32.75
N CYS A 18 15.39 25.25 31.85
CA CYS A 18 14.39 24.62 30.99
C CYS A 18 14.93 23.29 30.45
N ALA A 19 14.08 22.52 29.76
CA ALA A 19 14.49 21.28 29.10
C ALA A 19 15.71 21.51 28.19
N ALA A 20 16.66 20.57 28.16
CA ALA A 20 17.89 20.69 27.37
C ALA A 20 17.62 21.03 25.89
N ARG A 21 16.56 20.46 25.28
CA ARG A 21 16.14 20.77 23.91
C ARG A 21 15.81 22.26 23.69
N LEU A 22 15.25 22.92 24.71
CA LEU A 22 14.89 24.34 24.68
C LEU A 22 16.06 25.23 25.10
N LEU A 23 16.89 24.76 26.03
CA LEU A 23 18.00 25.56 26.54
C LEU A 23 18.93 26.01 25.42
N TYR A 24 19.23 25.15 24.44
CA TYR A 24 20.20 25.42 23.36
C TYR A 24 19.58 25.87 22.03
N ASP A 25 18.26 26.12 21.97
CA ASP A 25 17.53 26.37 20.72
C ASP A 25 17.92 27.68 20.00
N ALA A 26 18.47 28.65 20.73
CA ALA A 26 19.04 29.86 20.15
C ALA A 26 20.18 29.57 19.15
N SER A 27 20.83 28.40 19.25
CA SER A 27 21.89 27.99 18.34
C SER A 27 21.35 27.35 17.06
N ASN A 28 21.62 27.98 15.90
CA ASN A 28 21.24 27.42 14.60
C ASN A 28 21.84 26.02 14.36
N LEU A 29 23.11 25.82 14.71
CA LEU A 29 23.76 24.52 14.58
C LEU A 29 23.09 23.46 15.47
N PHE A 30 22.74 23.81 16.72
CA PHE A 30 22.03 22.90 17.61
C PHE A 30 20.65 22.53 17.05
N ARG A 31 19.85 23.50 16.60
CA ARG A 31 18.54 23.25 16.00
C ARG A 31 18.61 22.31 14.80
N LYS A 32 19.57 22.52 13.90
CA LYS A 32 19.74 21.64 12.72
C LYS A 32 20.25 20.26 13.10
N SER A 33 21.18 20.16 14.05
CA SER A 33 21.64 18.86 14.57
C SER A 33 20.52 18.11 15.27
N LEU A 34 19.67 18.79 16.04
CA LEU A 34 18.51 18.19 16.70
C LEU A 34 17.46 17.72 15.70
N ALA A 35 17.14 18.56 14.70
CA ALA A 35 16.25 18.17 13.62
C ALA A 35 16.77 16.92 12.91
N TYR A 36 18.06 16.86 12.56
CA TYR A 36 18.66 15.68 11.93
C TYR A 36 18.70 14.47 12.88
N ALA A 37 18.98 14.66 14.16
CA ALA A 37 18.97 13.57 15.13
C ALA A 37 17.58 12.90 15.24
N GLN A 38 16.52 13.71 15.22
CA GLN A 38 15.13 13.26 15.27
C GLN A 38 14.71 12.46 14.03
N THR A 39 15.40 12.61 12.88
CA THR A 39 15.15 11.75 11.71
C THR A 39 15.82 10.38 11.83
N ILE A 40 16.76 10.20 12.78
CA ILE A 40 17.59 8.99 12.90
C ILE A 40 17.15 8.10 14.06
N SER A 41 16.76 8.69 15.20
CA SER A 41 16.39 7.94 16.40
C SER A 41 15.55 8.78 17.36
N ASN A 42 14.79 8.11 18.24
CA ASN A 42 14.15 8.73 19.39
C ASN A 42 15.10 8.81 20.61
N ASP A 43 16.17 8.01 20.63
CA ASP A 43 17.18 8.01 21.68
C ASP A 43 18.23 9.09 21.41
N ILE A 44 17.95 10.31 21.86
CA ILE A 44 18.77 11.50 21.62
C ILE A 44 19.22 12.11 22.95
N TYR A 45 20.51 12.41 23.03
CA TYR A 45 21.10 13.05 24.21
C TYR A 45 21.97 14.25 23.80
N VAL A 46 21.96 15.27 24.65
CA VAL A 46 22.95 16.35 24.59
C VAL A 46 24.18 15.93 25.40
N ILE A 47 25.36 16.02 24.79
CA ILE A 47 26.63 15.92 25.51
C ILE A 47 27.06 17.32 25.95
N SER A 48 26.81 17.60 27.22
CA SER A 48 27.12 18.85 27.92
C SER A 48 28.53 18.80 28.52
N SER A 49 29.28 19.88 28.35
CA SER A 49 30.59 20.03 28.99
C SER A 49 30.49 19.99 30.53
N LYS A 50 29.45 20.59 31.11
CA LYS A 50 29.15 20.57 32.56
C LYS A 50 28.38 19.32 32.98
N TYR A 51 27.18 19.12 32.42
CA TYR A 51 26.22 18.12 32.91
C TYR A 51 26.49 16.68 32.40
N GLY A 52 27.36 16.50 31.40
CA GLY A 52 27.60 15.19 30.80
C GLY A 52 26.50 14.80 29.82
N LEU A 53 25.99 13.57 29.91
CA LEU A 53 24.96 13.02 29.02
C LEU A 53 23.54 13.37 29.51
N VAL A 54 22.90 14.32 28.85
CA VAL A 54 21.62 14.91 29.25
C VAL A 54 20.50 14.51 28.25
N PRO A 55 19.41 13.85 28.68
CA PRO A 55 18.21 13.65 27.87
C PRO A 55 17.59 14.98 27.42
N LEU A 56 16.90 14.98 26.27
CA LEU A 56 16.31 16.20 25.70
C LEU A 56 15.31 16.92 26.63
N ASP A 57 14.62 16.18 27.50
CA ASP A 57 13.59 16.70 28.41
C ASP A 57 14.08 17.01 29.82
N GLU A 58 15.34 16.72 30.12
CA GLU A 58 15.91 17.04 31.43
C GLU A 58 16.03 18.56 31.57
N VAL A 59 15.48 19.10 32.67
CA VAL A 59 15.54 20.52 32.99
C VAL A 59 16.90 20.84 33.58
N ILE A 60 17.67 21.68 32.88
CA ILE A 60 19.02 22.10 33.31
C ILE A 60 19.12 23.64 33.31
N ALA A 61 19.93 24.17 34.23
CA ALA A 61 20.19 25.61 34.35
C ALA A 61 21.25 26.07 33.32
N PRO A 62 21.19 27.34 32.86
CA PRO A 62 22.26 27.90 32.04
C PRO A 62 23.60 27.91 32.78
N TYR A 63 24.68 27.81 32.01
CA TYR A 63 26.04 27.75 32.54
C TYR A 63 27.04 28.25 31.49
N ASP A 64 28.23 28.63 31.98
CA ASP A 64 29.39 28.97 31.16
C ASP A 64 30.53 28.01 31.48
N ASP A 65 30.64 26.95 30.66
CA ASP A 65 31.72 25.97 30.69
C ASP A 65 31.94 25.51 29.24
N THR A 66 33.19 25.25 28.89
CA THR A 66 33.60 24.84 27.55
C THR A 66 34.66 23.75 27.65
N LEU A 67 34.66 22.84 26.67
CA LEU A 67 35.71 21.82 26.56
C LEU A 67 36.99 22.36 25.91
N ASN A 68 36.94 23.52 25.26
CA ASN A 68 38.08 24.05 24.52
C ASN A 68 39.24 24.49 25.41
N ASP A 69 38.95 24.83 26.67
CA ASP A 69 39.94 25.33 27.62
C ASP A 69 40.46 24.22 28.55
N LYS A 70 39.97 22.99 28.38
CA LYS A 70 40.33 21.84 29.22
C LYS A 70 41.63 21.19 28.73
N SER A 71 42.48 20.80 29.66
CA SER A 71 43.67 19.99 29.42
C SER A 71 43.31 18.59 28.89
N ALA A 72 44.30 17.88 28.33
CA ALA A 72 44.10 16.52 27.86
C ALA A 72 43.61 15.55 28.96
N ALA A 73 44.08 15.75 30.20
CA ALA A 73 43.66 14.96 31.36
C ALA A 73 42.19 15.24 31.72
N GLU A 74 41.78 16.50 31.73
CA GLU A 74 40.39 16.89 32.00
C GLU A 74 39.43 16.41 30.90
N LEU A 75 39.84 16.48 29.63
CA LEU A 75 39.07 15.92 28.51
C LEU A 75 38.92 14.39 28.61
N ALA A 76 39.98 13.69 29.03
CA ALA A 76 39.93 12.25 29.24
C ALA A 76 38.99 11.88 30.40
N ALA A 77 39.06 12.59 31.53
CA ALA A 77 38.17 12.39 32.67
C ALA A 77 36.71 12.71 32.30
N TRP A 78 36.48 13.79 31.56
CA TRP A 78 35.16 14.13 31.03
C TRP A 78 34.60 13.03 30.12
N GLY A 79 35.42 12.50 29.22
CA GLY A 79 35.04 11.41 28.31
C GLY A 79 34.68 10.12 29.06
N GLN A 80 35.47 9.73 30.06
CA GLN A 80 35.19 8.56 30.90
C GLN A 80 33.85 8.68 31.61
N ARG A 81 33.56 9.84 32.20
CA ARG A 81 32.28 10.10 32.88
C ARG A 81 31.08 9.94 31.94
N ILE A 82 31.17 10.44 30.72
CA ILE A 82 30.07 10.29 29.73
C ILE A 82 29.91 8.84 29.31
N VAL A 83 31.00 8.13 29.06
CA VAL A 83 30.94 6.71 28.69
C VAL A 83 30.28 5.90 29.80
N GLU A 84 30.55 6.22 31.06
CA GLU A 84 29.89 5.56 32.19
C GLU A 84 28.38 5.84 32.22
N GLN A 85 27.98 7.09 31.97
CA GLN A 85 26.56 7.44 31.82
C GLN A 85 25.90 6.73 30.62
N ILE A 86 26.64 6.50 29.53
CA ILE A 86 26.17 5.72 28.39
C ILE A 86 25.99 4.25 28.79
N ARG A 87 26.97 3.63 29.45
CA ARG A 87 26.91 2.21 29.89
C ARG A 87 25.72 1.93 30.79
N ASN A 88 25.37 2.89 31.66
CA ASN A 88 24.23 2.76 32.55
C ASN A 88 22.87 2.82 31.83
N ARG A 89 22.84 3.17 30.54
CA ARG A 89 21.62 3.35 29.75
C ARG A 89 21.54 2.47 28.51
N HIS A 90 22.67 2.06 27.93
CA HIS A 90 22.74 1.39 26.65
C HIS A 90 23.81 0.29 26.64
N ASP A 91 23.54 -0.80 25.95
CA ASP A 91 24.55 -1.81 25.60
C ASP A 91 25.45 -1.25 24.49
N ILE A 92 26.64 -0.78 24.86
CA ILE A 92 27.62 -0.19 23.94
C ILE A 92 27.98 -1.14 22.79
N SER A 93 28.01 -2.45 23.02
CA SER A 93 28.43 -3.42 22.01
C SER A 93 27.42 -3.58 20.88
N ASN A 94 26.12 -3.41 21.18
CA ASN A 94 25.00 -3.55 20.25
C ASN A 94 24.33 -2.22 19.87
N THR A 95 24.98 -1.10 20.18
CA THR A 95 24.50 0.26 19.89
C THR A 95 25.43 0.97 18.92
N GLU A 96 24.86 1.53 17.85
CA GLU A 96 25.53 2.50 16.99
C GLU A 96 25.32 3.92 17.55
N PHE A 97 26.42 4.64 17.76
CA PHE A 97 26.41 6.02 18.22
C PHE A 97 26.67 6.99 17.05
N VAL A 98 25.68 7.83 16.74
CA VAL A 98 25.84 8.92 15.78
C VAL A 98 26.18 10.18 16.53
N ILE A 99 27.40 10.70 16.36
CA ILE A 99 27.86 11.88 17.12
C ILE A 99 27.90 13.11 16.20
N LEU A 100 27.02 14.07 16.49
CA LEU A 100 26.88 15.36 15.81
C LEU A 100 27.65 16.45 16.58
N ALA A 101 28.97 16.27 16.71
CA ALA A 101 29.80 17.13 17.54
C ALA A 101 31.21 17.40 16.97
N GLY A 102 31.90 18.37 17.55
CA GLY A 102 33.30 18.70 17.23
C GLY A 102 34.33 17.69 17.77
N LYS A 103 35.58 17.82 17.31
CA LYS A 103 36.70 16.93 17.70
C LYS A 103 36.86 16.81 19.21
N ASN A 104 36.79 17.92 19.94
CA ASN A 104 36.94 17.94 21.40
C ASN A 104 35.84 17.13 22.13
N TYR A 105 34.69 16.93 21.50
CA TYR A 105 33.59 16.13 22.06
C TYR A 105 33.71 14.65 21.70
N TYR A 106 33.94 14.30 20.42
CA TYR A 106 33.95 12.88 20.02
C TYR A 106 35.27 12.17 20.35
N TYR A 107 36.40 12.88 20.35
CA TYR A 107 37.72 12.25 20.49
C TYR A 107 37.91 11.53 21.83
N PRO A 108 37.51 12.08 23.00
CA PRO A 108 37.59 11.38 24.27
C PRO A 108 36.70 10.13 24.37
N LEU A 109 35.63 10.06 23.56
CA LEU A 109 34.65 8.97 23.58
C LEU A 109 35.04 7.84 22.62
N GLN A 110 35.75 8.16 21.53
CA GLN A 110 35.96 7.27 20.39
C GLN A 110 36.62 5.93 20.75
N LYS A 111 37.52 5.91 21.73
CA LYS A 111 38.20 4.67 22.16
C LYS A 111 37.31 3.71 22.96
N TYR A 112 36.16 4.18 23.45
CA TYR A 112 35.25 3.41 24.29
C TYR A 112 33.97 2.96 23.57
N LEU A 113 33.66 3.56 22.43
CA LEU A 113 32.46 3.27 21.65
C LEU A 113 32.88 2.60 20.33
N PRO A 114 32.67 1.28 20.17
CA PRO A 114 33.18 0.54 19.03
C PRO A 114 32.45 0.88 17.72
N ASN A 115 31.18 1.28 17.81
CA ASN A 115 30.31 1.53 16.65
C ASN A 115 29.93 3.02 16.58
N ILE A 116 30.80 3.85 16.01
CA ILE A 116 30.55 5.30 15.88
C ILE A 116 30.43 5.73 14.42
N THR A 117 29.40 6.51 14.13
CA THR A 117 29.26 7.30 12.91
C THR A 117 29.47 8.78 13.22
N LEU A 118 30.34 9.46 12.46
CA LEU A 118 30.66 10.90 12.63
C LEU A 118 30.31 11.71 11.35
N PRO A 119 29.03 12.04 11.11
CA PRO A 119 28.60 12.68 9.86
C PRO A 119 29.24 14.05 9.60
N LEU A 120 29.69 14.72 10.67
CA LEU A 120 30.24 16.07 10.65
C LEU A 120 31.77 16.11 10.88
N ARG A 121 32.45 14.96 10.79
CA ARG A 121 33.90 14.83 11.03
C ARG A 121 34.68 15.79 10.14
N GLY A 122 35.65 16.50 10.73
CA GLY A 122 36.56 17.39 10.01
C GLY A 122 35.93 18.68 9.46
N MET A 123 34.62 18.88 9.58
CA MET A 123 33.94 20.06 9.05
C MET A 123 34.03 21.25 10.00
N GLN A 124 34.24 22.45 9.44
CA GLN A 124 34.05 23.74 10.12
C GLN A 124 32.56 24.07 10.26
N ILE A 125 32.18 25.08 11.07
CA ILE A 125 30.78 25.39 11.39
C ILE A 125 29.91 25.62 10.14
N GLY A 126 30.39 26.40 9.16
CA GLY A 126 29.66 26.65 7.90
C GLY A 126 29.35 25.37 7.11
N PRO A 127 30.37 24.57 6.73
CA PRO A 127 30.16 23.28 6.06
C PRO A 127 29.29 22.29 6.85
N ARG A 128 29.31 22.32 8.20
CA ARG A 128 28.39 21.51 9.01
C ARG A 128 26.94 21.92 8.79
N LEU A 129 26.66 23.22 8.78
CA LEU A 129 25.31 23.72 8.52
C LEU A 129 24.85 23.30 7.12
N ALA A 130 25.70 23.43 6.09
CA ALA A 130 25.37 23.01 4.73
C ALA A 130 25.18 21.49 4.62
N LYS A 131 26.01 20.69 5.31
CA LYS A 131 25.86 19.23 5.35
C LYS A 131 24.60 18.82 6.08
N LEU A 132 24.28 19.45 7.22
CA LEU A 132 23.03 19.25 7.92
C LEU A 132 21.86 19.66 7.03
N ASP A 133 21.92 20.79 6.33
CA ASP A 133 20.90 21.18 5.36
C ASP A 133 20.74 20.15 4.26
N SER A 134 21.82 19.62 3.69
CA SER A 134 21.75 18.52 2.74
C SER A 134 21.13 17.28 3.35
N LEU A 135 21.52 16.89 4.56
CA LEU A 135 20.98 15.73 5.28
C LEU A 135 19.52 15.92 5.69
N LEU A 136 19.11 17.16 5.92
CA LEU A 136 17.73 17.59 6.17
C LEU A 136 16.98 17.79 4.85
N VAL A 137 17.61 18.03 3.71
CA VAL A 137 16.92 18.03 2.41
C VAL A 137 16.70 16.58 1.97
N THR A 138 17.65 15.70 2.25
CA THR A 138 17.53 14.25 2.01
C THR A 138 16.80 13.51 3.14
N GLY A 139 16.59 14.15 4.30
CA GLY A 139 16.03 13.54 5.53
C GLY A 139 14.88 14.30 6.23
N ASN A 140 14.63 15.57 5.91
CA ASN A 140 13.44 16.38 6.27
C ASN A 140 12.58 16.66 5.02
N LYS A 141 11.88 15.65 4.56
CA LYS A 141 10.43 15.87 4.61
C LYS A 141 10.00 15.45 6.03
N PRO A 142 9.41 16.33 6.88
CA PRO A 142 8.29 15.81 7.66
C PRO A 142 7.41 15.12 6.62
N LYS A 143 7.03 13.86 6.81
CA LYS A 143 6.23 13.14 5.81
C LYS A 143 4.87 13.86 5.70
N GLN A 144 4.81 14.96 4.95
CA GLN A 144 3.78 15.07 3.95
C GLN A 144 4.06 13.88 3.07
N SER A 145 3.36 12.81 3.41
CA SER A 145 3.40 11.54 2.74
C SER A 145 3.41 11.85 1.25
N THR A 146 4.52 11.49 0.56
CA THR A 146 4.58 11.60 -0.89
C THR A 146 3.34 10.88 -1.43
N MET A 147 2.82 11.23 -2.60
CA MET A 147 1.62 10.53 -3.08
C MET A 147 1.81 9.01 -3.11
N CYS A 148 3.03 8.54 -3.45
CA CYS A 148 3.46 7.15 -3.30
C CYS A 148 3.40 6.67 -1.84
N GLY A 149 3.92 7.43 -0.88
CA GLY A 149 3.80 7.17 0.55
C GLY A 149 2.35 7.08 1.05
N LYS A 150 1.47 7.97 0.58
CA LYS A 150 0.06 8.04 1.00
C LYS A 150 -0.68 6.79 0.52
N LEU A 151 -0.44 6.39 -0.73
CA LEU A 151 -0.98 5.16 -1.29
C LEU A 151 -0.52 3.94 -0.49
N HIS A 152 0.77 3.86 -0.14
CA HIS A 152 1.27 2.75 0.66
C HIS A 152 0.66 2.73 2.06
N GLU A 153 0.56 3.87 2.75
CA GLU A 153 -0.08 3.99 4.07
C GLU A 153 -1.55 3.54 4.00
N LEU A 154 -2.30 4.08 3.03
CA LEU A 154 -3.71 3.76 2.82
C LEU A 154 -3.90 2.26 2.56
N PHE A 155 -3.24 1.69 1.55
CA PHE A 155 -3.49 0.31 1.16
C PHE A 155 -2.90 -0.72 2.13
N ASN A 156 -1.88 -0.36 2.93
CA ASN A 156 -1.40 -1.23 4.02
C ASN A 156 -2.30 -1.17 5.26
N SER A 157 -3.11 -0.12 5.43
CA SER A 157 -4.11 -0.04 6.51
C SER A 157 -5.38 -0.86 6.24
N MET A 158 -5.60 -1.25 4.98
CA MET A 158 -6.79 -2.01 4.57
C MET A 158 -6.68 -3.50 4.91
N PRO A 159 -7.83 -4.20 5.11
CA PRO A 159 -7.83 -5.64 5.32
C PRO A 159 -7.21 -6.38 4.11
N ARG A 160 -6.30 -7.31 4.39
CA ARG A 160 -5.60 -8.09 3.37
C ARG A 160 -6.40 -9.33 2.97
N PHE A 161 -6.49 -9.57 1.66
CA PHE A 161 -7.16 -10.72 1.06
C PHE A 161 -6.17 -11.62 0.32
N ARG A 162 -6.55 -12.89 0.19
CA ARG A 162 -5.82 -13.93 -0.55
C ARG A 162 -6.76 -14.66 -1.51
N TRP A 163 -6.20 -15.55 -2.30
CA TRP A 163 -6.92 -16.32 -3.33
C TRP A 163 -8.18 -17.02 -2.81
N ASN A 164 -8.17 -17.55 -1.59
CA ASN A 164 -9.27 -18.27 -0.95
C ASN A 164 -10.39 -17.35 -0.42
N THR A 165 -10.17 -16.03 -0.42
CA THR A 165 -11.14 -15.03 0.06
C THR A 165 -11.82 -14.26 -1.07
N ILE A 166 -11.50 -14.53 -2.33
CA ILE A 166 -12.05 -13.79 -3.50
C ILE A 166 -13.58 -13.84 -3.55
N ASP A 167 -14.19 -14.95 -3.12
CA ASP A 167 -15.64 -15.10 -3.13
C ASP A 167 -16.37 -14.26 -2.06
N SER A 168 -15.63 -13.71 -1.09
CA SER A 168 -16.17 -12.80 -0.05
C SER A 168 -16.28 -11.34 -0.48
N ILE A 169 -15.78 -10.97 -1.67
CA ILE A 169 -15.80 -9.60 -2.18
C ILE A 169 -17.26 -9.17 -2.43
N SER A 170 -17.68 -8.08 -1.77
CA SER A 170 -19.07 -7.62 -1.69
C SER A 170 -19.57 -6.83 -2.91
N PHE A 171 -18.69 -6.48 -3.85
CA PHE A 171 -19.03 -5.75 -5.07
C PHE A 171 -18.32 -6.32 -6.29
N ASN A 172 -18.86 -6.00 -7.47
CA ASN A 172 -18.42 -6.61 -8.72
C ASN A 172 -17.56 -5.68 -9.59
N SER A 173 -17.44 -4.39 -9.24
CA SER A 173 -16.66 -3.40 -9.99
C SER A 173 -15.69 -2.63 -9.10
N GLY A 174 -14.42 -2.58 -9.46
CA GLY A 174 -13.43 -1.84 -8.68
C GLY A 174 -11.98 -2.03 -9.13
N ILE A 175 -11.07 -1.58 -8.26
CA ILE A 175 -9.62 -1.66 -8.45
C ILE A 175 -9.05 -2.59 -7.38
N TYR A 176 -8.01 -3.34 -7.72
CA TYR A 176 -7.26 -4.17 -6.79
C TYR A 176 -5.77 -3.80 -6.78
N ILE A 177 -5.17 -3.87 -5.59
CA ILE A 177 -3.77 -3.56 -5.32
C ILE A 177 -3.12 -4.81 -4.75
N VAL A 178 -2.03 -5.25 -5.35
CA VAL A 178 -1.38 -6.53 -5.06
C VAL A 178 -0.04 -6.28 -4.37
N PHE A 179 0.27 -7.13 -3.39
CA PHE A 179 1.49 -7.17 -2.60
C PHE A 179 2.14 -8.55 -2.74
N GLU A 180 3.46 -8.61 -2.60
CA GLU A 180 4.26 -9.85 -2.62
C GLU A 180 5.08 -9.93 -1.34
N ASP A 181 5.06 -11.08 -0.68
CA ASP A 181 5.79 -11.30 0.57
C ASP A 181 7.29 -11.00 0.38
N GLY A 182 7.87 -10.22 1.31
CA GLY A 182 9.28 -9.84 1.30
C GLY A 182 9.57 -8.51 0.60
N GLU A 183 8.65 -8.00 -0.24
CA GLU A 183 8.82 -6.69 -0.87
C GLU A 183 8.39 -5.56 0.08
N LYS A 184 9.29 -4.61 0.33
CA LYS A 184 9.08 -3.50 1.27
C LYS A 184 9.24 -2.13 0.62
N TYR A 185 8.39 -1.20 1.02
CA TYR A 185 8.54 0.23 0.76
C TYR A 185 8.65 0.93 2.12
N HIS A 186 9.86 1.34 2.48
CA HIS A 186 10.22 1.70 3.86
C HIS A 186 9.85 0.57 4.82
N HIS A 187 8.93 0.80 5.76
CA HIS A 187 8.46 -0.19 6.74
C HIS A 187 7.16 -0.90 6.33
N LEU A 188 6.58 -0.55 5.18
CA LEU A 188 5.29 -1.06 4.69
C LEU A 188 5.50 -2.13 3.61
N ASP A 189 4.49 -2.98 3.38
CA ASP A 189 4.54 -3.90 2.22
C ASP A 189 4.45 -3.08 0.93
N ARG A 190 5.33 -3.39 -0.01
CA ARG A 190 5.40 -2.69 -1.30
C ARG A 190 4.27 -3.14 -2.21
N ILE A 191 3.65 -2.18 -2.89
CA ILE A 191 2.71 -2.47 -3.97
C ILE A 191 3.50 -3.03 -5.16
N VAL A 192 3.15 -4.22 -5.64
CA VAL A 192 3.83 -4.86 -6.79
C VAL A 192 2.99 -4.87 -8.06
N ARG A 193 1.68 -4.61 -7.95
CA ARG A 193 0.77 -4.52 -9.09
C ARG A 193 -0.51 -3.78 -8.72
N VAL A 194 -1.00 -2.99 -9.66
CA VAL A 194 -2.33 -2.35 -9.64
C VAL A 194 -3.12 -2.95 -10.79
N GLY A 195 -4.42 -3.15 -10.62
CA GLY A 195 -5.25 -3.68 -11.69
C GLY A 195 -6.72 -3.37 -11.58
N THR A 196 -7.40 -3.34 -12.73
CA THR A 196 -8.85 -3.27 -12.84
C THR A 196 -9.40 -4.20 -13.95
N HIS A 197 -10.66 -3.98 -14.36
CA HIS A 197 -11.35 -4.69 -15.44
C HIS A 197 -12.20 -3.72 -16.28
N ARG A 198 -12.26 -3.99 -17.58
CA ARG A 198 -13.03 -3.19 -18.55
C ARG A 198 -14.52 -3.52 -18.51
N SER A 199 -14.88 -4.78 -18.78
CA SER A 199 -16.28 -5.21 -18.70
C SER A 199 -16.85 -5.06 -17.29
N ASP A 200 -18.06 -4.53 -17.18
CA ASP A 200 -18.72 -4.33 -15.90
C ASP A 200 -18.92 -5.63 -15.11
N GLY A 201 -18.82 -5.51 -13.78
CA GLY A 201 -19.08 -6.62 -12.88
C GLY A 201 -18.02 -7.73 -12.86
N ARG A 202 -16.82 -7.51 -13.42
CA ARG A 202 -15.79 -8.54 -13.57
C ARG A 202 -14.69 -8.56 -12.51
N LEU A 203 -14.74 -7.77 -11.44
CA LEU A 203 -13.67 -7.72 -10.42
C LEU A 203 -13.30 -9.11 -9.88
N ARG A 204 -14.28 -9.85 -9.37
CA ARG A 204 -14.07 -11.22 -8.86
C ARG A 204 -13.54 -12.13 -9.95
N GLY A 205 -14.14 -12.10 -11.14
CA GLY A 205 -13.69 -12.89 -12.29
C GLY A 205 -12.23 -12.63 -12.66
N ARG A 206 -11.83 -11.36 -12.65
CA ARG A 206 -10.46 -10.92 -12.96
C ARG A 206 -9.45 -11.36 -11.91
N LEU A 207 -9.81 -11.28 -10.62
CA LEU A 207 -8.98 -11.83 -9.54
C LEU A 207 -8.87 -13.37 -9.67
N LYS A 208 -9.96 -14.07 -10.01
CA LYS A 208 -9.90 -15.52 -10.27
C LYS A 208 -9.01 -15.86 -11.47
N ASP A 209 -9.00 -15.04 -12.54
CA ASP A 209 -8.08 -15.20 -13.67
C ASP A 209 -6.60 -15.15 -13.24
N HIS A 210 -6.28 -14.35 -12.22
CA HIS A 210 -4.92 -14.21 -11.71
C HIS A 210 -4.53 -15.31 -10.71
N PHE A 211 -5.38 -15.52 -9.70
CA PHE A 211 -5.05 -16.31 -8.50
C PHE A 211 -5.52 -17.77 -8.55
N LEU A 212 -6.53 -18.10 -9.37
CA LEU A 212 -7.13 -19.43 -9.41
C LEU A 212 -6.95 -20.14 -10.75
N ARG A 213 -7.21 -19.47 -11.87
CA ARG A 213 -7.18 -20.06 -13.21
C ARG A 213 -5.76 -20.13 -13.73
N GLU A 214 -5.33 -21.34 -14.06
CA GLU A 214 -3.96 -21.64 -14.47
C GLU A 214 -3.79 -21.39 -15.98
N ASN A 215 -3.92 -20.11 -16.37
CA ASN A 215 -3.93 -19.69 -17.77
C ASN A 215 -3.23 -18.34 -18.00
N LYS A 216 -2.00 -18.38 -18.53
CA LYS A 216 -1.18 -17.22 -18.89
C LYS A 216 -1.82 -16.33 -19.95
N ASP A 217 -2.61 -16.89 -20.86
CA ASP A 217 -3.20 -16.13 -21.96
C ASP A 217 -4.46 -15.39 -21.50
N GLY A 218 -5.15 -15.90 -20.47
CA GLY A 218 -6.18 -15.18 -19.74
C GLY A 218 -5.65 -14.15 -18.73
N SER A 219 -4.34 -14.19 -18.43
CA SER A 219 -3.72 -13.42 -17.36
C SER A 219 -2.30 -12.98 -17.71
N ILE A 220 -2.17 -11.74 -18.21
CA ILE A 220 -0.87 -11.14 -18.49
C ILE A 220 0.07 -11.12 -17.27
N PHE A 221 -0.51 -11.06 -16.07
CA PHE A 221 0.23 -11.16 -14.81
C PHE A 221 0.95 -12.52 -14.68
N ARG A 222 0.23 -13.62 -14.89
CA ARG A 222 0.81 -14.98 -14.87
C ARG A 222 1.82 -15.16 -15.99
N LYS A 223 1.51 -14.64 -17.19
CA LYS A 223 2.45 -14.65 -18.31
C LYS A 223 3.77 -13.98 -17.94
N ASN A 224 3.74 -12.82 -17.31
CA ASN A 224 4.96 -12.08 -16.92
C ASN A 224 5.75 -12.80 -15.82
N ILE A 225 5.09 -13.40 -14.83
CA ILE A 225 5.78 -14.23 -13.82
C ILE A 225 6.48 -15.42 -14.50
N GLY A 226 5.79 -16.12 -15.40
CA GLY A 226 6.38 -17.24 -16.14
C GLY A 226 7.54 -16.79 -17.04
N LYS A 227 7.45 -15.62 -17.69
CA LYS A 227 8.56 -15.03 -18.45
C LYS A 227 9.78 -14.80 -17.56
N ALA A 228 9.60 -14.25 -16.37
CA ALA A 228 10.71 -14.01 -15.43
C ALA A 228 11.35 -15.33 -14.95
N ILE A 229 10.55 -16.36 -14.65
CA ILE A 229 11.05 -17.69 -14.27
C ILE A 229 11.88 -18.30 -15.40
N LEU A 230 11.36 -18.28 -16.63
CA LEU A 230 12.05 -18.85 -17.79
C LEU A 230 13.31 -18.07 -18.14
N ASN A 231 13.26 -16.74 -18.10
CA ASN A 231 14.40 -15.88 -18.41
C ASN A 231 15.52 -16.02 -17.37
N LYS A 232 15.19 -16.12 -16.08
CA LYS A 232 16.18 -16.40 -15.02
C LYS A 232 16.99 -17.67 -15.28
N ASN A 233 16.33 -18.69 -15.83
CA ASN A 233 16.94 -19.99 -16.12
C ASN A 233 17.45 -20.12 -17.56
N ASN A 234 17.41 -19.03 -18.35
CA ASN A 234 17.73 -19.03 -19.79
C ASN A 234 17.02 -20.15 -20.57
N HIS A 235 15.75 -20.42 -20.23
CA HIS A 235 15.02 -21.58 -20.73
C HIS A 235 14.45 -21.31 -22.14
N PRO A 236 14.66 -22.21 -23.13
CA PRO A 236 14.28 -21.96 -24.54
C PRO A 236 12.77 -21.79 -24.76
N TYR A 237 11.97 -22.37 -23.85
CA TYR A 237 10.51 -22.24 -23.86
C TYR A 237 10.00 -20.80 -23.65
N LEU A 238 10.86 -19.85 -23.25
CA LEU A 238 10.49 -18.43 -23.11
C LEU A 238 9.86 -17.88 -24.40
N SER A 239 10.37 -18.30 -25.56
CA SER A 239 9.87 -17.90 -26.87
C SER A 239 8.41 -18.37 -27.08
N ALA A 240 8.12 -19.65 -26.84
CA ALA A 240 6.78 -20.22 -26.94
C ALA A 240 5.82 -19.67 -25.87
N TRP A 241 6.28 -19.55 -24.62
CA TRP A 241 5.50 -19.02 -23.49
C TRP A 241 4.98 -17.60 -23.74
N SER A 242 5.77 -16.78 -24.43
CA SER A 242 5.42 -15.39 -24.75
C SER A 242 4.24 -15.30 -25.73
N MET A 243 4.03 -16.32 -26.56
CA MET A 243 2.96 -16.37 -27.55
C MET A 243 1.60 -16.68 -26.92
N ASN A 244 0.51 -16.38 -27.64
CA ASN A 244 -0.85 -16.71 -27.21
C ASN A 244 -1.23 -18.11 -27.72
N THR A 245 -1.06 -19.12 -26.87
CA THR A 245 -1.27 -20.54 -27.20
C THR A 245 -2.73 -20.96 -27.05
N SER A 246 -3.63 -20.05 -26.67
CA SER A 246 -5.08 -20.25 -26.79
C SER A 246 -5.58 -20.15 -28.25
N LYS A 247 -4.73 -19.66 -29.17
CA LYS A 247 -5.05 -19.55 -30.59
C LYS A 247 -4.46 -20.73 -31.39
N PRO A 248 -5.28 -21.52 -32.11
CA PRO A 248 -4.80 -22.72 -32.82
C PRO A 248 -3.74 -22.46 -33.90
N ASP A 249 -3.82 -21.33 -34.60
CA ASP A 249 -2.85 -20.88 -35.61
C ASP A 249 -1.46 -20.65 -35.00
N ILE A 250 -1.40 -20.06 -33.80
CA ILE A 250 -0.14 -19.84 -33.07
C ILE A 250 0.46 -21.18 -32.63
N VAL A 251 -0.36 -22.12 -32.17
CA VAL A 251 0.09 -23.47 -31.80
C VAL A 251 0.67 -24.20 -33.02
N ALA A 252 0.00 -24.13 -34.17
CA ALA A 252 0.50 -24.70 -35.42
C ALA A 252 1.84 -24.10 -35.86
N GLN A 253 2.01 -22.77 -35.73
CA GLN A 253 3.28 -22.07 -36.04
C GLN A 253 4.43 -22.42 -35.09
N LEU A 254 4.13 -22.71 -33.82
CA LEU A 254 5.14 -23.11 -32.85
C LEU A 254 5.65 -24.53 -33.12
N GLY A 255 4.79 -25.43 -33.62
CA GLY A 255 5.14 -26.82 -33.91
C GLY A 255 5.77 -27.49 -32.69
N ASN A 256 6.93 -28.14 -32.89
CA ASN A 256 7.67 -28.84 -31.83
C ASN A 256 8.19 -27.94 -30.69
N ARG A 257 8.13 -26.60 -30.84
CA ARG A 257 8.48 -25.68 -29.75
C ARG A 257 7.35 -25.49 -28.75
N TYR A 258 6.12 -25.88 -29.10
CA TYR A 258 5.00 -25.90 -28.17
C TYR A 258 4.97 -27.23 -27.43
N ASP A 259 5.06 -27.14 -26.11
CA ASP A 259 5.02 -28.27 -25.19
C ASP A 259 3.89 -28.01 -24.18
N PRO A 260 2.72 -28.65 -24.37
CA PRO A 260 1.57 -28.43 -23.49
C PRO A 260 1.81 -28.96 -22.07
N VAL A 261 2.58 -30.05 -21.92
CA VAL A 261 2.86 -30.67 -20.62
C VAL A 261 3.78 -29.77 -19.81
N PHE A 262 4.83 -29.24 -20.43
CA PHE A 262 5.70 -28.26 -19.79
C PHE A 262 4.94 -26.97 -19.42
N GLN A 263 4.07 -26.48 -20.31
CA GLN A 263 3.27 -25.28 -20.03
C GLN A 263 2.36 -25.49 -18.83
N GLU A 264 1.69 -26.63 -18.74
CA GLU A 264 0.84 -27.00 -17.60
C GLU A 264 1.64 -27.06 -16.29
N ASN A 265 2.81 -27.71 -16.30
CA ASN A 265 3.66 -27.78 -15.12
C ASN A 265 4.13 -26.39 -14.66
N LEU A 266 4.56 -25.53 -15.60
CA LEU A 266 4.96 -24.16 -15.29
C LEU A 266 3.78 -23.33 -14.74
N GLU A 267 2.58 -23.51 -15.28
CA GLU A 267 1.35 -22.89 -14.74
C GLU A 267 1.06 -23.32 -13.29
N GLN A 268 1.23 -24.60 -12.96
CA GLN A 268 1.08 -25.11 -11.59
C GLN A 268 2.11 -24.49 -10.64
N GLN A 269 3.37 -24.36 -11.09
CA GLN A 269 4.43 -23.68 -10.33
C GLN A 269 4.08 -22.21 -10.07
N ILE A 270 3.59 -21.49 -11.09
CA ILE A 270 3.13 -20.09 -10.97
C ILE A 270 1.96 -20.00 -10.01
N SER A 271 0.99 -20.92 -10.09
CA SER A 271 -0.14 -20.99 -9.15
C SER A 271 0.31 -21.16 -7.71
N SER A 272 1.22 -22.11 -7.45
CA SER A 272 1.77 -22.34 -6.11
C SER A 272 2.44 -21.07 -5.57
N HIS A 273 3.25 -20.40 -6.40
CA HIS A 273 3.91 -19.17 -6.04
C HIS A 273 2.92 -18.02 -5.74
N ILE A 274 1.94 -17.78 -6.63
CA ILE A 274 0.92 -16.73 -6.46
C ILE A 274 0.11 -16.97 -5.19
N ARG A 275 -0.38 -18.19 -4.97
CA ARG A 275 -1.23 -18.53 -3.82
C ARG A 275 -0.50 -18.43 -2.49
N LYS A 276 0.82 -18.69 -2.49
CA LYS A 276 1.66 -18.64 -1.29
C LYS A 276 2.07 -17.21 -0.92
N HIS A 277 2.56 -16.45 -1.89
CA HIS A 277 3.30 -15.20 -1.65
C HIS A 277 2.54 -13.93 -1.97
N PHE A 278 1.43 -13.99 -2.71
CA PHE A 278 0.70 -12.80 -3.10
C PHE A 278 -0.55 -12.60 -2.26
N SER A 279 -0.77 -11.35 -1.91
CA SER A 279 -1.98 -10.88 -1.24
C SER A 279 -2.45 -9.60 -1.90
N PHE A 280 -3.69 -9.19 -1.64
CA PHE A 280 -4.24 -7.99 -2.27
C PHE A 280 -5.23 -7.26 -1.37
N VAL A 281 -5.47 -6.00 -1.70
CA VAL A 281 -6.62 -5.22 -1.23
C VAL A 281 -7.44 -4.78 -2.45
N TYR A 282 -8.67 -4.36 -2.25
CA TYR A 282 -9.54 -3.92 -3.33
C TYR A 282 -10.50 -2.84 -2.83
N PHE A 283 -10.97 -1.96 -3.71
CA PHE A 283 -11.93 -0.90 -3.38
C PHE A 283 -12.92 -0.63 -4.54
N PRO A 284 -14.15 -0.19 -4.25
CA PRO A 284 -15.20 -0.07 -5.26
C PRO A 284 -15.00 1.18 -6.12
N VAL A 285 -15.12 1.01 -7.43
CA VAL A 285 -15.17 2.11 -8.40
C VAL A 285 -16.11 1.69 -9.53
N SER A 286 -17.23 2.41 -9.66
CA SER A 286 -18.39 1.93 -10.40
C SER A 286 -18.26 2.09 -11.92
N THR A 287 -17.64 3.18 -12.40
CA THR A 287 -17.56 3.48 -13.83
C THR A 287 -16.24 2.99 -14.44
N GLU A 288 -16.26 2.51 -15.69
CA GLU A 288 -15.04 2.08 -16.38
C GLU A 288 -14.04 3.23 -16.55
N ALA A 289 -14.51 4.40 -16.96
CA ALA A 289 -13.65 5.57 -17.18
C ALA A 289 -12.88 5.96 -15.91
N GLU A 290 -13.55 6.00 -14.76
CA GLU A 290 -12.92 6.31 -13.48
C GLU A 290 -11.98 5.19 -13.02
N ARG A 291 -12.36 3.91 -13.20
CA ARG A 291 -11.47 2.77 -12.91
C ARG A 291 -10.15 2.88 -13.65
N LEU A 292 -10.22 3.14 -14.96
CA LEU A 292 -9.02 3.26 -15.81
C LEU A 292 -8.19 4.48 -15.44
N ARG A 293 -8.82 5.62 -15.16
CA ARG A 293 -8.11 6.85 -14.76
C ARG A 293 -7.38 6.66 -13.43
N LEU A 294 -8.04 6.09 -12.42
CA LEU A 294 -7.44 5.87 -11.11
C LEU A 294 -6.39 4.75 -11.15
N GLU A 295 -6.60 3.67 -11.92
CA GLU A 295 -5.58 2.63 -12.15
C GLU A 295 -4.30 3.25 -12.73
N GLU A 296 -4.41 4.00 -13.84
CA GLU A 296 -3.27 4.69 -14.46
C GLU A 296 -2.62 5.68 -13.49
N GLY A 297 -3.41 6.49 -12.80
CA GLY A 297 -2.91 7.48 -11.84
C GLY A 297 -2.09 6.83 -10.72
N ILE A 298 -2.58 5.74 -10.12
CA ILE A 298 -1.84 5.01 -9.08
C ILE A 298 -0.53 4.47 -9.67
N ILE A 299 -0.57 3.81 -10.83
CA ILE A 299 0.62 3.24 -11.48
C ILE A 299 1.68 4.31 -11.75
N ALA A 300 1.28 5.41 -12.41
CA ALA A 300 2.18 6.51 -12.75
C ALA A 300 2.77 7.16 -11.48
N THR A 301 1.98 7.30 -10.42
CA THR A 301 2.44 7.85 -9.13
C THR A 301 3.51 6.98 -8.49
N LEU A 302 3.36 5.66 -8.53
CA LEU A 302 4.35 4.72 -7.99
C LEU A 302 5.64 4.80 -8.81
N ASN A 303 5.54 4.69 -10.13
CA ASN A 303 6.69 4.68 -11.05
C ASN A 303 7.47 6.01 -11.06
N ALA A 304 6.80 7.14 -10.84
CA ALA A 304 7.44 8.45 -10.77
C ALA A 304 8.19 8.72 -9.45
N SER A 305 8.02 7.88 -8.43
CA SER A 305 8.64 8.07 -7.11
C SER A 305 10.09 7.57 -7.12
N PRO A 306 11.11 8.42 -6.90
CA PRO A 306 12.52 8.01 -7.00
C PRO A 306 12.95 6.94 -5.99
N ASP A 307 12.23 6.84 -4.86
CA ASP A 307 12.47 5.89 -3.77
C ASP A 307 11.62 4.61 -3.90
N PHE A 308 10.77 4.50 -4.93
CA PHE A 308 10.00 3.31 -5.20
C PHE A 308 10.84 2.31 -6.01
N VAL A 309 11.59 1.49 -5.29
CA VAL A 309 12.49 0.48 -5.86
C VAL A 309 12.11 -0.91 -5.38
N ALA A 310 12.27 -1.91 -6.24
CA ALA A 310 12.10 -3.31 -5.86
C ALA A 310 13.29 -3.80 -5.03
N SER A 311 13.09 -4.85 -4.23
CA SER A 311 14.23 -5.46 -3.52
C SER A 311 15.15 -6.19 -4.51
N PRO A 312 16.44 -6.38 -4.17
CA PRO A 312 17.36 -7.19 -4.96
C PRO A 312 16.95 -8.66 -5.10
N GLU A 313 16.02 -9.14 -4.28
CA GLU A 313 15.53 -10.53 -4.33
C GLU A 313 14.22 -10.65 -5.12
N TRP A 314 13.64 -9.52 -5.55
CA TRP A 314 12.38 -9.51 -6.26
C TRP A 314 12.50 -10.22 -7.61
N ARG A 315 11.64 -11.22 -7.85
CA ARG A 315 11.70 -12.06 -9.06
C ARG A 315 11.47 -11.27 -10.35
N GLY A 316 10.78 -10.13 -10.28
CA GLY A 316 10.53 -9.26 -11.43
C GLY A 316 11.80 -8.68 -12.05
N GLN A 317 12.93 -8.65 -11.33
CA GLN A 317 14.22 -8.23 -11.89
C GLN A 317 14.70 -9.11 -13.04
N TYR A 318 14.25 -10.37 -13.09
CA TYR A 318 14.58 -11.31 -14.17
C TYR A 318 13.59 -11.25 -15.33
N SER A 319 12.63 -10.31 -15.31
CA SER A 319 11.71 -10.14 -16.43
C SER A 319 12.47 -9.76 -17.71
N PRO A 320 12.19 -10.39 -18.86
CA PRO A 320 12.71 -9.93 -20.15
C PRO A 320 12.07 -8.62 -20.62
N GLU A 321 10.97 -8.20 -19.97
CA GLU A 321 10.31 -6.91 -20.22
C GLU A 321 10.99 -5.82 -19.39
N ARG A 322 11.70 -4.90 -20.05
CA ARG A 322 12.47 -3.82 -19.38
C ARG A 322 11.58 -2.94 -18.50
N GLU A 323 10.35 -2.71 -18.92
CA GLU A 323 9.37 -1.90 -18.20
C GLU A 323 9.04 -2.49 -16.82
N ILE A 324 8.94 -3.83 -16.72
CA ILE A 324 8.70 -4.54 -15.46
C ILE A 324 9.93 -4.47 -14.56
N MET A 325 11.11 -4.73 -15.14
CA MET A 325 12.38 -4.71 -14.42
C MET A 325 12.67 -3.33 -13.82
N GLN A 326 12.46 -2.26 -14.60
CA GLN A 326 12.78 -0.90 -14.20
C GLN A 326 11.75 -0.27 -13.25
N SER A 327 10.46 -0.52 -13.48
CA SER A 327 9.40 0.07 -12.64
C SER A 327 9.23 -0.62 -11.29
N GLY A 328 9.72 -1.85 -11.13
CA GLY A 328 9.41 -2.64 -9.95
C GLY A 328 7.97 -3.14 -9.90
N LEU A 329 7.18 -3.03 -10.97
CA LEU A 329 5.79 -3.45 -11.01
C LEU A 329 5.56 -4.59 -12.01
N TRP A 330 4.67 -5.53 -11.71
CA TRP A 330 4.26 -6.60 -12.61
C TRP A 330 3.28 -6.12 -13.71
N LEU A 331 3.61 -5.02 -14.40
CA LEU A 331 2.82 -4.39 -15.46
C LEU A 331 3.71 -3.54 -16.38
N LYS A 332 3.21 -3.24 -17.58
CA LYS A 332 3.90 -2.42 -18.60
C LYS A 332 3.17 -1.13 -18.95
N GLU A 333 1.84 -1.18 -18.91
CA GLU A 333 0.95 -0.07 -19.28
C GLU A 333 0.76 0.89 -18.10
N GLY A 334 0.52 2.18 -18.38
CA GLY A 334 0.25 3.21 -17.37
C GLY A 334 1.47 3.77 -16.63
N LEU A 335 2.67 3.22 -16.83
CA LEU A 335 3.91 3.63 -16.13
C LEU A 335 4.28 5.11 -16.34
N ASN A 336 4.04 5.63 -17.55
CA ASN A 336 4.32 7.02 -17.94
C ASN A 336 3.05 7.87 -18.04
N GLY A 337 1.94 7.41 -17.44
CA GLY A 337 0.68 8.15 -17.40
C GLY A 337 0.76 9.40 -16.51
N MET A 338 -0.37 10.09 -16.35
CA MET A 338 -0.45 11.24 -15.44
C MET A 338 -0.56 10.77 -13.99
N PRO A 339 0.37 11.13 -13.08
CA PRO A 339 0.26 10.83 -11.66
C PRO A 339 -1.04 11.36 -11.04
N LEU A 340 -1.41 10.83 -9.87
CA LEU A 340 -2.61 11.27 -9.16
C LEU A 340 -2.47 12.72 -8.71
N SER A 341 -3.56 13.47 -8.88
CA SER A 341 -3.80 14.71 -8.16
C SER A 341 -4.23 14.42 -6.71
N GLU A 342 -4.16 15.44 -5.84
CA GLU A 342 -4.66 15.34 -4.46
C GLU A 342 -6.17 15.07 -4.41
N VAL A 343 -6.94 15.55 -5.40
CA VAL A 343 -8.39 15.30 -5.50
C VAL A 343 -8.66 13.82 -5.75
N GLU A 344 -7.95 13.22 -6.70
CA GLU A 344 -8.09 11.80 -7.02
C GLU A 344 -7.63 10.90 -5.87
N TYR A 345 -6.57 11.30 -5.15
CA TYR A 345 -6.17 10.61 -3.93
C TYR A 345 -7.30 10.62 -2.87
N ARG A 346 -7.94 11.78 -2.63
CA ARG A 346 -9.07 11.86 -1.68
C ARG A 346 -10.27 11.02 -2.12
N MET A 347 -10.52 10.90 -3.42
CA MET A 347 -11.54 9.99 -3.94
C MET A 347 -11.19 8.53 -3.61
N ILE A 348 -9.95 8.11 -3.86
CA ILE A 348 -9.47 6.75 -3.50
C ILE A 348 -9.61 6.52 -1.99
N GLU A 349 -9.19 7.48 -1.16
CA GLU A 349 -9.32 7.40 0.29
C GLU A 349 -10.78 7.20 0.71
N SER A 350 -11.72 7.95 0.11
CA SER A 350 -13.16 7.77 0.34
C SER A 350 -13.67 6.39 -0.08
N TYR A 351 -13.18 5.83 -1.19
CA TYR A 351 -13.58 4.48 -1.63
C TYR A 351 -13.05 3.38 -0.72
N CYS A 352 -11.89 3.58 -0.11
CA CYS A 352 -11.27 2.62 0.80
C CYS A 352 -11.95 2.57 2.18
N GLN A 353 -12.73 3.59 2.56
CA GLN A 353 -13.42 3.64 3.85
C GLN A 353 -14.52 2.56 3.96
N GLY A 354 -14.64 1.93 5.13
CA GLY A 354 -15.73 0.99 5.45
C GLY A 354 -15.56 -0.43 4.91
N ILE A 355 -14.43 -0.76 4.27
CA ILE A 355 -14.13 -2.13 3.82
C ILE A 355 -13.79 -2.99 5.03
N ARG A 356 -14.53 -4.08 5.20
CA ARG A 356 -14.42 -4.98 6.36
C ARG A 356 -13.49 -6.16 6.07
N PRO A 357 -12.83 -6.71 7.10
CA PRO A 357 -12.09 -7.94 6.96
C PRO A 357 -12.98 -9.08 6.45
N PRO A 358 -12.43 -10.06 5.71
CA PRO A 358 -13.18 -11.26 5.38
C PRO A 358 -13.66 -11.91 6.69
N ALA A 359 -14.93 -12.35 6.72
CA ALA A 359 -15.44 -13.09 7.86
C ALA A 359 -14.51 -14.29 8.14
N SER A 360 -13.99 -14.40 9.36
CA SER A 360 -13.07 -15.47 9.74
C SER A 360 -13.76 -16.82 9.56
N LYS A 361 -13.38 -17.57 8.53
CA LYS A 361 -13.50 -19.02 8.55
C LYS A 361 -12.18 -19.54 9.11
N ILE A 362 -12.22 -19.91 10.37
CA ILE A 362 -11.17 -20.72 11.00
C ILE A 362 -11.05 -22.02 10.20
N ASP A 363 -9.81 -22.42 9.92
CA ASP A 363 -9.44 -23.64 9.23
C ASP A 363 -10.07 -24.87 9.90
N ASP A 364 -10.63 -25.77 9.10
CA ASP A 364 -10.28 -27.18 9.18
C ASP A 364 -10.70 -27.91 7.91
N ALA A 365 -9.77 -28.73 7.43
CA ALA A 365 -10.00 -29.68 6.36
C ALA A 365 -10.99 -30.74 6.85
N GLN A 366 -12.16 -30.83 6.23
CA GLN A 366 -12.87 -32.09 6.04
C GLN A 366 -13.98 -31.96 4.98
N SER A 367 -13.97 -32.95 4.09
CA SER A 367 -14.96 -33.33 3.09
C SER A 367 -16.42 -32.94 3.37
N ILE A 368 -17.04 -32.19 2.45
CA ILE A 368 -18.44 -32.41 2.06
C ILE A 368 -18.58 -32.13 0.54
N SER A 369 -18.87 -33.18 -0.23
CA SER A 369 -19.31 -33.13 -1.63
C SER A 369 -20.76 -32.59 -1.71
N PRO A 370 -21.21 -32.07 -2.87
CA PRO A 370 -22.31 -31.11 -2.96
C PRO A 370 -23.70 -31.76 -2.93
N PRO A 371 -24.76 -30.93 -2.88
CA PRO A 371 -25.87 -31.16 -3.78
C PRO A 371 -26.12 -29.97 -4.72
N SER A 372 -26.43 -30.36 -5.94
CA SER A 372 -26.95 -29.57 -7.03
C SER A 372 -28.30 -28.92 -6.69
N THR A 373 -28.55 -27.73 -7.24
CA THR A 373 -29.61 -27.51 -8.24
C THR A 373 -29.64 -26.04 -8.66
N ALA A 374 -29.67 -25.83 -9.97
CA ALA A 374 -29.80 -24.53 -10.61
C ALA A 374 -31.26 -24.04 -10.56
N THR A 375 -31.47 -22.78 -10.19
CA THR A 375 -32.41 -21.78 -10.76
C THR A 375 -32.75 -20.70 -9.72
N ASN A 376 -32.26 -19.45 -9.89
CA ASN A 376 -32.92 -18.18 -9.47
C ASN A 376 -32.04 -16.91 -9.52
N SER A 377 -30.97 -16.86 -10.34
CA SER A 377 -30.10 -15.67 -10.40
C SER A 377 -30.81 -14.40 -10.91
N LYS A 378 -31.81 -14.50 -11.80
CA LYS A 378 -32.38 -13.31 -12.48
C LYS A 378 -33.49 -12.57 -11.71
N THR A 379 -34.20 -13.22 -10.79
CA THR A 379 -35.22 -12.54 -9.96
C THR A 379 -34.58 -11.61 -8.93
N ALA A 380 -33.43 -12.01 -8.39
CA ALA A 380 -32.63 -11.19 -7.48
C ALA A 380 -32.08 -9.94 -8.19
N ASP A 381 -31.70 -10.05 -9.46
CA ASP A 381 -31.23 -8.91 -10.26
C ASP A 381 -32.32 -7.85 -10.48
N VAL A 382 -33.56 -8.28 -10.76
CA VAL A 382 -34.69 -7.34 -10.90
C VAL A 382 -35.04 -6.68 -9.55
N ALA A 383 -35.01 -7.45 -8.46
CA ALA A 383 -35.26 -6.90 -7.12
C ALA A 383 -34.22 -5.84 -6.75
N ARG A 384 -32.93 -6.14 -6.97
CA ARG A 384 -31.83 -5.20 -6.72
C ARG A 384 -31.96 -3.93 -7.57
N TYR A 385 -32.35 -4.04 -8.83
CA TYR A 385 -32.57 -2.87 -9.69
C TYR A 385 -33.68 -1.95 -9.16
N ILE A 386 -34.78 -2.52 -8.67
CA ILE A 386 -35.86 -1.74 -8.05
C ILE A 386 -35.36 -1.08 -6.76
N GLU A 387 -34.64 -1.81 -5.90
CA GLU A 387 -34.05 -1.25 -4.67
C GLU A 387 -33.10 -0.07 -4.95
N GLU A 388 -32.26 -0.16 -5.99
CA GLU A 388 -31.39 0.95 -6.41
C GLU A 388 -32.20 2.19 -6.85
N LYS A 389 -33.34 2.00 -7.55
CA LYS A 389 -34.24 3.10 -7.88
C LYS A 389 -34.88 3.73 -6.64
N LEU A 390 -35.30 2.92 -5.66
CA LEU A 390 -35.84 3.41 -4.38
C LEU A 390 -34.80 4.22 -3.61
N ILE A 391 -33.55 3.75 -3.55
CA ILE A 391 -32.44 4.46 -2.88
C ILE A 391 -32.17 5.80 -3.56
N LYS A 392 -32.13 5.84 -4.90
CA LYS A 392 -31.92 7.09 -5.65
C LYS A 392 -33.06 8.09 -5.43
N ALA A 393 -34.30 7.61 -5.43
CA ALA A 393 -35.46 8.46 -5.16
C ALA A 393 -35.43 9.02 -3.73
N ARG A 394 -35.05 8.20 -2.74
CA ARG A 394 -34.87 8.65 -1.34
C ARG A 394 -33.77 9.70 -1.22
N ALA A 395 -32.63 9.49 -1.89
CA ALA A 395 -31.53 10.44 -1.91
C ALA A 395 -31.90 11.78 -2.59
N ALA A 396 -32.84 11.75 -3.54
CA ALA A 396 -33.40 12.94 -4.17
C ALA A 396 -34.53 13.61 -3.34
N GLY A 397 -34.81 13.12 -2.12
CA GLY A 397 -35.81 13.69 -1.21
C GLY A 397 -37.25 13.24 -1.47
N ALA A 398 -37.48 12.22 -2.31
CA ALA A 398 -38.82 11.68 -2.52
C ALA A 398 -39.29 10.84 -1.32
N THR A 399 -40.57 10.95 -0.98
CA THR A 399 -41.23 10.19 0.11
C THR A 399 -41.89 8.90 -0.36
N SER A 400 -42.12 8.76 -1.67
CA SER A 400 -42.59 7.53 -2.31
C SER A 400 -42.10 7.45 -3.76
N LEU A 401 -42.09 6.24 -4.32
CA LEU A 401 -41.82 6.01 -5.74
C LEU A 401 -42.85 5.03 -6.32
N ILE A 402 -43.51 5.44 -7.40
CA ILE A 402 -44.42 4.60 -8.17
C ILE A 402 -43.60 3.84 -9.22
N VAL A 403 -43.71 2.51 -9.22
CA VAL A 403 -42.98 1.62 -10.13
C VAL A 403 -43.97 0.77 -10.93
N LYS A 404 -43.82 0.78 -12.25
CA LYS A 404 -44.63 -0.01 -13.18
C LYS A 404 -43.83 -1.18 -13.76
N SER A 405 -44.40 -2.38 -13.76
CA SER A 405 -43.71 -3.61 -14.21
C SER A 405 -43.27 -3.56 -15.67
N GLY A 406 -44.06 -2.96 -16.56
CA GLY A 406 -43.71 -2.79 -17.97
C GLY A 406 -42.50 -1.87 -18.18
N GLU A 407 -42.32 -0.87 -17.33
CA GLU A 407 -41.16 0.03 -17.40
C GLU A 407 -39.89 -0.69 -16.94
N ILE A 408 -39.93 -1.38 -15.80
CA ILE A 408 -38.81 -2.19 -15.33
C ILE A 408 -38.41 -3.26 -16.35
N HIS A 409 -39.39 -3.90 -16.99
CA HIS A 409 -39.13 -4.90 -18.03
C HIS A 409 -38.44 -4.29 -19.26
N LYS A 410 -38.83 -3.07 -19.66
CA LYS A 410 -38.24 -2.34 -20.80
C LYS A 410 -36.85 -1.79 -20.47
N GLU A 411 -36.68 -1.21 -19.29
CA GLU A 411 -35.40 -0.62 -18.85
C GLU A 411 -34.30 -1.67 -18.66
N LEU A 412 -34.66 -2.90 -18.30
CA LEU A 412 -33.75 -4.03 -18.18
C LEU A 412 -33.60 -4.85 -19.47
N ASP A 413 -34.21 -4.40 -20.58
CA ASP A 413 -34.21 -5.07 -21.89
C ASP A 413 -34.53 -6.58 -21.79
N LEU A 414 -35.54 -6.91 -20.99
CA LEU A 414 -35.91 -8.30 -20.74
C LEU A 414 -36.80 -8.82 -21.88
N VAL A 415 -36.61 -10.09 -22.27
CA VAL A 415 -37.42 -10.75 -23.30
C VAL A 415 -38.25 -11.87 -22.67
N SER A 416 -39.58 -11.74 -22.71
CA SER A 416 -40.55 -12.73 -22.21
C SER A 416 -40.39 -13.10 -20.72
N ARG A 417 -40.11 -12.12 -19.84
CA ARG A 417 -39.85 -12.35 -18.40
C ARG A 417 -40.76 -11.56 -17.45
N MET A 418 -41.97 -11.23 -17.88
CA MET A 418 -42.92 -10.50 -17.04
C MET A 418 -43.22 -11.16 -15.66
N PRO A 419 -43.30 -12.50 -15.54
CA PRO A 419 -43.44 -13.16 -14.24
C PRO A 419 -42.29 -12.90 -13.27
N THR A 420 -41.06 -12.82 -13.77
CA THR A 420 -39.87 -12.53 -12.96
C THR A 420 -39.93 -11.10 -12.41
N VAL A 421 -40.33 -10.14 -13.24
CA VAL A 421 -40.45 -8.73 -12.84
C VAL A 421 -41.57 -8.54 -11.82
N CYS A 422 -42.75 -9.06 -12.10
CA CYS A 422 -43.89 -8.97 -11.17
C CYS A 422 -43.60 -9.69 -9.85
N GLY A 423 -42.92 -10.84 -9.89
CA GLY A 423 -42.51 -11.58 -8.69
C GLY A 423 -41.50 -10.80 -7.84
N ALA A 424 -40.52 -10.14 -8.45
CA ALA A 424 -39.56 -9.29 -7.74
C ALA A 424 -40.26 -8.08 -7.10
N MET A 425 -41.10 -7.37 -7.87
CA MET A 425 -41.87 -6.23 -7.36
C MET A 425 -42.73 -6.60 -6.14
N ARG A 426 -43.47 -7.72 -6.20
CA ARG A 426 -44.31 -8.18 -5.09
C ARG A 426 -43.50 -8.57 -3.85
N LYS A 427 -42.30 -9.16 -4.03
CA LYS A 427 -41.41 -9.51 -2.92
C LYS A 427 -40.84 -8.31 -2.17
N LEU A 428 -40.78 -7.15 -2.81
CA LEU A 428 -40.24 -5.93 -2.22
C LEU A 428 -41.28 -5.12 -1.44
N ILE A 429 -42.56 -5.46 -1.51
CA ILE A 429 -43.63 -4.78 -0.78
C ILE A 429 -43.38 -4.93 0.73
N LYS A 430 -43.39 -3.80 1.45
CA LYS A 430 -43.31 -3.72 2.91
C LYS A 430 -44.59 -3.12 3.49
N THR A 431 -44.72 -3.16 4.82
CA THR A 431 -45.83 -2.51 5.53
C THR A 431 -45.85 -1.01 5.21
N GLY A 432 -46.92 -0.54 4.55
CA GLY A 432 -47.11 0.85 4.13
C GLY A 432 -47.20 1.03 2.61
N ASP A 433 -46.60 0.14 1.83
CA ASP A 433 -46.61 0.19 0.36
C ASP A 433 -48.00 -0.12 -0.21
N LYS A 434 -48.33 0.48 -1.36
CA LYS A 434 -49.66 0.38 -1.99
C LYS A 434 -49.57 -0.20 -3.39
N VAL A 435 -50.32 -1.26 -3.64
CA VAL A 435 -50.54 -1.76 -5.01
C VAL A 435 -51.61 -0.89 -5.67
N LEU A 436 -51.20 0.01 -6.57
CA LEU A 436 -52.11 0.96 -7.23
C LEU A 436 -52.93 0.33 -8.36
N HIS A 437 -52.32 -0.61 -9.08
CA HIS A 437 -53.00 -1.35 -10.14
C HIS A 437 -52.42 -2.76 -10.26
N ALA A 438 -53.28 -3.77 -10.35
CA ALA A 438 -52.89 -5.16 -10.64
C ALA A 438 -53.70 -5.68 -11.83
N PRO A 439 -53.07 -6.40 -12.78
CA PRO A 439 -53.78 -6.97 -13.92
C PRO A 439 -54.82 -8.02 -13.49
N PRO A 440 -55.93 -8.20 -14.25
CA PRO A 440 -57.03 -9.10 -13.88
C PRO A 440 -56.63 -10.56 -13.65
N SER A 441 -55.56 -11.03 -14.29
CA SER A 441 -54.99 -12.36 -14.08
C SER A 441 -53.47 -12.35 -14.14
N GLY A 442 -52.81 -12.72 -13.04
CA GLY A 442 -51.39 -13.11 -13.00
C GLY A 442 -50.36 -11.97 -13.09
N ASN A 443 -49.36 -12.16 -13.96
CA ASN A 443 -48.19 -11.30 -14.12
C ASN A 443 -48.29 -10.53 -15.44
N GLY A 444 -48.58 -9.23 -15.37
CA GLY A 444 -48.78 -8.37 -16.55
C GLY A 444 -47.98 -7.06 -16.46
N ALA A 445 -47.74 -6.44 -17.61
CA ALA A 445 -46.95 -5.20 -17.76
C ALA A 445 -47.59 -3.95 -17.14
N THR A 446 -48.80 -4.08 -16.60
CA THR A 446 -49.56 -2.99 -15.97
C THR A 446 -49.48 -2.97 -14.45
N LEU A 447 -48.86 -3.99 -13.81
CA LEU A 447 -48.69 -4.01 -12.36
C LEU A 447 -47.96 -2.74 -11.90
N THR A 448 -48.61 -1.96 -11.04
CA THR A 448 -48.12 -0.68 -10.54
C THR A 448 -48.15 -0.67 -9.03
N ILE A 449 -47.01 -0.40 -8.39
CA ILE A 449 -46.85 -0.38 -6.94
C ILE A 449 -46.21 0.95 -6.55
N GLU A 450 -46.78 1.62 -5.56
CA GLU A 450 -46.17 2.74 -4.86
C GLU A 450 -45.41 2.21 -3.64
N TYR A 451 -44.10 2.40 -3.66
CA TYR A 451 -43.21 2.09 -2.55
C TYR A 451 -42.94 3.36 -1.74
N PHE A 452 -43.24 3.35 -0.44
CA PHE A 452 -42.90 4.46 0.45
C PHE A 452 -41.42 4.37 0.85
N LEU A 453 -40.73 5.52 0.79
CA LEU A 453 -39.27 5.61 0.89
C LEU A 453 -38.82 6.04 2.28
#